data_AF-A0A934HDQ1-F1
#
_entry.id   AF-A0A934HDQ1-F1
#
_cell.length_a   1.000
_cell.length_b   1.000
_cell.length_c   1.000
_cell.angle_alpha   90.00
_cell.angle_beta   90.00
_cell.angle_gamma   90.00
#
_symmetry.space_group_name_H-M   'P 1'
#
loop_
_entity.id
_entity.type
_entity.pdbx_description
1 polymer ?
#
loop_
_entity_poly.entity_id
_entity_poly.type
_entity_poly.pdbx_seq_one_letter_code
_entity_poly.pdbx_strand_id
1 'polypeptide(L)' 'MAIEFYDVKIRQKVSIQEKDVKKVTFTTKNGQTRYGLRAKTSDGRNLTKFISKTEWDKLPLPVG' A
#
# COMPACT_ATOMS: atom_id res chain seq x y z
N MET A 1 6.71 -0.53 -12.60
CA MET A 1 7.13 -1.68 -11.77
C MET A 1 5.89 -2.32 -11.14
N ALA A 2 6.03 -3.49 -10.50
CA ALA A 2 4.94 -4.11 -9.74
C ALA A 2 5.32 -4.17 -8.26
N ILE A 3 4.36 -3.88 -7.39
CA ILE A 3 4.50 -3.90 -5.93
C ILE A 3 3.81 -5.15 -5.40
N GLU A 4 4.56 -5.93 -4.62
CA GLU A 4 4.01 -7.11 -3.94
C GLU A 4 3.19 -6.70 -2.73
N PHE A 5 1.94 -7.14 -2.70
CA PHE A 5 1.04 -7.10 -1.55
C PHE A 5 0.73 -8.51 -1.08
N TYR A 6 0.56 -8.69 0.23
CA TYR A 6 0.06 -9.95 0.77
C TYR A 6 -1.47 -9.88 0.89
N ASP A 7 -2.18 -10.68 0.10
CA ASP A 7 -3.63 -10.82 0.23
C ASP A 7 -3.95 -11.91 1.26
N VAL A 8 -4.46 -11.49 2.41
CA VAL A 8 -4.80 -12.36 3.54
C VAL A 8 -5.96 -13.31 3.20
N LYS A 9 -6.84 -12.97 2.26
CA LYS A 9 -7.99 -13.82 1.86
C LYS A 9 -7.51 -15.07 1.13
N ILE A 10 -6.58 -14.92 0.19
CA ILE A 10 -5.99 -16.04 -0.56
C ILE A 10 -4.68 -16.54 0.05
N ARG A 11 -4.18 -15.83 1.07
CA ARG A 11 -2.90 -16.10 1.77
C ARG A 11 -1.70 -16.14 0.83
N GLN A 12 -1.74 -15.34 -0.22
CA GLN A 12 -0.73 -15.31 -1.27
C GLN A 12 -0.26 -13.88 -1.52
N LYS A 13 0.95 -13.77 -2.08
CA LYS A 13 1.45 -12.50 -2.59
C LYS A 13 0.86 -12.24 -3.96
N VAL A 14 0.36 -11.03 -4.16
CA VAL A 14 -0.12 -10.54 -5.45
C VAL A 14 0.71 -9.35 -5.87
N SER A 15 1.10 -9.32 -7.13
CA SER A 15 1.87 -8.24 -7.73
C SER A 15 0.91 -7.26 -8.39
N ILE A 16 0.87 -6.02 -7.91
CA ILE A 16 0.00 -4.96 -8.46
C ILE A 16 0.86 -3.91 -9.14
N GLN A 17 0.45 -3.46 -10.33
CA GLN A 17 1.17 -2.42 -11.06
C GLN A 17 1.13 -1.11 -10.28
N GLU A 18 2.26 -0.39 -10.24
CA GLU A 18 2.40 0.89 -9.54
C GLU A 18 1.32 1.92 -9.89
N LYS A 19 0.84 1.94 -11.14
CA LYS A 19 -0.25 2.82 -11.60
C LYS A 19 -1.55 2.64 -10.80
N ASP A 20 -1.76 1.44 -10.26
CA ASP A 20 -2.94 1.04 -9.48
C ASP A 20 -2.66 1.10 -7.96
N VAL A 21 -1.48 1.61 -7.57
CA VAL A 21 -1.07 1.78 -6.18
C VAL A 21 -1.07 3.26 -5.81
N LYS A 22 -1.65 3.57 -4.66
CA LYS A 22 -1.67 4.90 -4.08
C LYS A 22 -0.95 4.93 -2.75
N LYS A 23 -0.32 6.05 -2.45
CA LYS A 23 0.24 6.32 -1.13
C LYS A 23 -0.87 6.73 -0.17
N VAL A 24 -0.82 6.18 1.04
CA VAL A 24 -1.75 6.51 2.13
C VAL A 24 -0.97 6.72 3.43
N THR A 25 -1.46 7.60 4.28
CA THR A 25 -0.96 7.79 5.64
C THR A 25 -2.07 7.46 6.63
N PHE A 26 -1.69 6.82 7.74
CA PHE A 26 -2.61 6.46 8.81
C PHE A 26 -2.13 7.08 10.10
N THR A 27 -2.92 7.99 10.67
CA THR A 27 -2.65 8.55 11.98
C THR A 27 -3.26 7.64 13.04
N THR A 28 -2.42 7.10 13.91
CA THR A 28 -2.89 6.28 15.05
C THR A 28 -3.48 7.17 16.14
N LYS A 29 -4.27 6.58 17.05
CA LYS A 29 -4.86 7.30 18.19
C LYS A 29 -3.83 8.01 19.08
N ASN A 30 -2.58 7.52 19.09
CA ASN A 30 -1.47 8.10 19.85
C ASN A 30 -0.71 9.19 19.06
N GLY A 31 -1.21 9.62 17.90
CA GLY A 31 -0.58 10.64 17.05
C GLY A 31 0.56 10.13 16.16
N GLN A 32 0.90 8.84 16.21
CA GLN A 32 1.95 8.29 15.34
C GLN A 32 1.41 8.09 13.92
N THR A 33 2.08 8.70 12.94
CA THR A 33 1.81 8.51 11.51
C THR A 33 2.47 7.24 11.00
N ARG A 34 1.67 6.36 10.38
CA ARG A 34 2.14 5.18 9.65
C ARG A 34 2.01 5.43 8.16
N TYR A 35 3.06 5.08 7.43
CA TYR A 35 3.13 5.23 5.99
C TYR A 35 2.76 3.91 5.32
N GLY A 36 1.87 3.96 4.34
CA GLY A 36 1.38 2.78 3.66
C GLY A 36 1.16 3.01 2.18
N LEU A 37 1.07 1.90 1.48
CA LEU A 37 0.63 1.80 0.10
C LEU A 37 -0.71 1.09 0.11
N ARG A 38 -1.65 1.61 -0.67
CA ARG A 38 -2.98 1.03 -0.86
C ARG A 38 -3.16 0.67 -2.32
N ALA A 39 -3.67 -0.54 -2.54
CA ALA A 39 -3.99 -1.05 -3.85
C ALA A 39 -5.35 -1.75 -3.83
N LYS A 40 -5.90 -2.01 -5.02
CA LYS A 40 -7.15 -2.75 -5.17
C LYS A 40 -6.91 -3.97 -6.06
N THR A 41 -7.36 -5.14 -5.62
CA THR A 41 -7.35 -6.33 -6.50
C THR A 41 -8.43 -6.21 -7.58
N SER A 42 -8.33 -7.03 -8.63
CA SER A 42 -9.36 -7.18 -9.67
C SER A 42 -10.76 -7.39 -9.08
N ASP A 43 -10.83 -8.15 -7.99
CA ASP A 43 -12.08 -8.52 -7.31
C ASP A 43 -12.57 -7.43 -6.34
N GLY A 44 -11.90 -6.28 -6.32
CA GLY A 44 -12.30 -5.11 -5.55
C GLY A 44 -11.82 -5.08 -4.09
N ARG A 45 -10.95 -6.02 -3.66
CA ARG A 45 -10.44 -6.05 -2.29
C ARG A 45 -9.37 -4.99 -2.10
N ASN A 46 -9.39 -4.32 -0.96
CA ASN A 46 -8.36 -3.36 -0.60
C ASN A 46 -7.16 -4.08 0.01
N LEU A 47 -5.98 -3.83 -0.54
CA LEU A 47 -4.72 -4.28 0.00
C LEU A 47 -3.96 -3.09 0.56
N THR A 48 -3.43 -3.24 1.76
CA THR A 48 -2.61 -2.23 2.41
C THR A 48 -1.28 -2.85 2.80
N LYS A 49 -0.19 -2.20 2.41
CA LYS A 49 1.16 -2.57 2.81
C LYS A 49 1.78 -1.40 3.54
N PHE A 50 2.22 -1.63 4.78
CA PHE A 50 2.97 -0.63 5.53
C PHE A 50 4.43 -0.68 5.11
N ILE A 51 5.01 0.49 4.88
CA ILE A 51 6.40 0.67 4.49
C ILE A 51 7.04 1.74 5.38
N SER A 52 8.36 1.82 5.35
CA SER A 52 9.07 2.90 6.05
C SER A 52 8.76 4.25 5.41
N LYS A 53 8.88 5.34 6.19
CA LYS A 53 8.76 6.70 5.67
C LYS A 53 9.73 6.94 4.50
N THR A 54 10.96 6.46 4.64
CA THR A 54 12.01 6.62 3.64
C THR A 54 11.66 5.98 2.30
N GLU A 55 11.07 4.78 2.30
CA GLU A 55 10.58 4.15 1.07
C GLU A 55 9.36 4.89 0.51
N TRP A 56 8.47 5.33 1.39
CA TRP A 56 7.28 6.08 1.00
C TRP A 56 7.64 7.39 0.30
N ASP A 57 8.62 8.13 0.80
CA ASP A 57 9.09 9.38 0.20
C ASP A 57 9.78 9.15 -1.16
N LYS A 58 10.51 8.03 -1.30
CA LYS A 58 11.22 7.68 -2.56
C LYS A 58 10.30 7.22 -3.68
N LEU A 59 9.14 6.65 -3.37
CA LEU A 59 8.23 6.13 -4.39
C LEU A 59 7.55 7.29 -5.14
N PRO A 60 7.61 7.41 -6.47
CA PRO A 60 6.92 8.46 -7.21
C PRO A 60 5.44 8.12 -7.46
N LEU A 61 4.73 7.69 -6.41
CA LEU A 61 3.33 7.27 -6.48
C LEU A 61 2.38 8.39 -6.06
N PRO A 62 1.17 8.47 -6.64
CA PRO A 62 0.18 9.47 -6.27
C PRO A 62 -0.29 9.27 -4.82
N VAL A 63 -0.50 10.37 -4.11
CA VAL A 63 -1.15 10.38 -2.79
C VAL A 63 -2.66 10.24 -3.00
N GLY A 64 -3.28 9.31 -2.28
CA GLY A 64 -4.69 8.94 -2.44
C GLY A 64 -5.52 9.08 -1.19
#